data_AF-A0A3E0NRR5-F1
#
_entry.id   AF-A0A3E0NRR5-F1
#
_cell.length_a   1.000
_cell.length_b   1.000
_cell.length_c   1.000
_cell.angle_alpha   90.00
_cell.angle_beta   90.00
_cell.angle_gamma   90.00
#
_symmetry.space_group_name_H-M   'P 1'
#
loop_
_entity.id
_entity.type
_entity.pdbx_description
1 polymer ?
#
loop_
_entity_poly.entity_id
_entity_poly.type
_entity_poly.pdbx_seq_one_letter_code
_entity_poly.pdbx_strand_id
1 'polypeptide(L)' 'MIGLGPVPSWRTVASRSSIQEDLTRAIARYENGTADLSDYLIGDRAERSGTRTTYTFDRALRDNERFTLL' A
#
# COMPACT_ATOMS: atom_id res chain seq x y z
N MET A 1 4.25 33.26 -0.93
CA MET A 1 2.95 32.57 -0.93
C MET A 1 2.84 31.85 -2.27
N ILE A 2 3.13 30.54 -2.33
CA ILE A 2 3.16 29.80 -3.60
C ILE A 2 1.73 29.29 -3.85
N GLY A 3 1.03 29.87 -4.82
CA GLY A 3 -0.30 29.42 -5.22
C GLY A 3 -0.19 28.05 -5.89
N LEU A 4 -0.74 27.01 -5.27
CA LEU A 4 -0.96 25.74 -5.93
C LEU A 4 -2.08 25.96 -6.95
N GLY A 5 -1.69 26.12 -8.22
CA GLY A 5 -2.63 26.13 -9.34
C GLY A 5 -3.42 24.81 -9.43
N PRO A 6 -4.51 24.77 -10.20
CA PRO A 6 -5.36 23.59 -10.30
C PRO A 6 -4.54 22.36 -10.72
N VAL A 7 -4.74 21.25 -10.02
CA VAL A 7 -4.08 19.98 -10.33
C VAL A 7 -4.52 19.55 -11.74
N PRO A 8 -3.58 19.31 -12.68
CA PRO A 8 -3.93 18.89 -14.03
C PRO A 8 -4.73 17.58 -14.03
N SER A 9 -5.76 17.48 -14.88
CA SER A 9 -6.69 16.34 -14.94
C SER A 9 -6.00 14.99 -15.14
N TRP A 10 -4.89 14.96 -15.89
CA TRP A 10 -4.11 13.73 -16.12
C TRP A 10 -3.45 13.21 -14.83
N ARG A 11 -3.08 14.08 -13.87
CA ARG A 11 -2.58 13.66 -12.55
C ARG A 11 -3.67 13.00 -11.73
N THR A 12 -4.90 13.50 -11.80
CA THR A 12 -6.06 12.92 -11.11
C THR A 12 -6.41 11.55 -11.67
N VAL A 13 -6.37 11.38 -12.99
CA VAL A 13 -6.63 10.08 -13.65
C VAL A 13 -5.54 9.07 -13.31
N ALA A 14 -4.26 9.45 -13.43
CA ALA A 14 -3.14 8.56 -13.08
C ALA A 14 -3.17 8.15 -11.59
N SER A 15 -3.54 9.07 -10.69
CA SER A 15 -3.72 8.77 -9.27
C SER A 15 -4.86 7.79 -9.02
N ARG A 16 -5.98 7.88 -9.75
CA ARG A 16 -7.10 6.93 -9.63
C ARG A 16 -6.71 5.53 -10.10
N SER A 17 -6.02 5.44 -11.24
CA SER A 17 -5.52 4.16 -11.77
C SER A 17 -4.57 3.48 -10.78
N SER A 18 -3.61 4.22 -10.21
CA SER A 18 -2.70 3.67 -9.20
C SER A 18 -3.42 3.19 -7.93
N ILE A 19 -4.42 3.92 -7.44
CA ILE A 19 -5.17 3.51 -6.24
C ILE A 19 -5.93 2.22 -6.51
N GLN A 20 -6.51 2.08 -7.70
CA GLN A 20 -7.27 0.89 -8.08
C GLN A 20 -6.36 -0.34 -8.21
N GLU A 21 -5.16 -0.17 -8.78
CA GLU A 21 -4.12 -1.21 -8.82
C GLU A 21 -3.66 -1.64 -7.42
N ASP A 22 -3.41 -0.68 -6.53
CA ASP A 22 -3.04 -0.96 -5.14
C ASP A 22 -4.15 -1.72 -4.41
N LEU A 23 -5.42 -1.35 -4.61
CA LEU A 23 -6.57 -2.04 -4.05
C LEU A 23 -6.73 -3.46 -4.60
N THR A 24 -6.62 -3.66 -5.91
CA THR A 24 -6.72 -5.00 -6.52
C THR A 24 -5.64 -5.94 -5.97
N ARG A 25 -4.40 -5.45 -5.82
CA ARG A 25 -3.31 -6.23 -5.24
C ARG A 25 -3.51 -6.52 -3.75
N ALA A 26 -3.99 -5.54 -2.99
CA ALA A 26 -4.26 -5.70 -1.57
C ALA A 26 -5.39 -6.72 -1.33
N ILE A 27 -6.47 -6.67 -2.12
CA ILE A 27 -7.59 -7.61 -2.06
C ILE A 27 -7.12 -9.04 -2.34
N ALA A 28 -6.34 -9.25 -3.41
CA ALA A 28 -5.84 -10.57 -3.75
C ALA A 28 -5.01 -11.21 -2.63
N ARG A 29 -4.29 -10.40 -1.84
CA ARG A 29 -3.53 -10.88 -0.68
C ARG A 29 -4.39 -11.06 0.56
N TYR A 30 -5.34 -10.15 0.79
CA TYR A 30 -6.30 -10.26 1.88
C TYR A 30 -7.11 -11.56 1.79
N GLU A 31 -7.55 -11.95 0.59
CA GLU A 31 -8.27 -13.21 0.34
C GLU A 31 -7.47 -14.47 0.70
N ASN A 32 -6.14 -14.39 0.70
CA ASN A 32 -5.22 -15.50 1.01
C ASN A 32 -4.45 -15.28 2.32
N GLY A 33 -4.86 -14.27 3.10
CA GLY A 33 -4.09 -13.69 4.18
C GLY A 33 -4.74 -13.85 5.55
N THR A 34 -3.98 -13.53 6.60
CA THR A 34 -4.44 -13.57 8.00
C THR A 34 -4.54 -12.18 8.64
N ALA A 35 -4.08 -11.14 7.95
CA ALA A 35 -4.06 -9.77 8.44
C ALA A 35 -5.18 -8.91 7.81
N ASP A 36 -5.31 -7.68 8.26
CA ASP A 36 -6.34 -6.79 7.73
C ASP A 36 -5.98 -6.31 6.32
N LEU A 37 -7.00 -5.94 5.53
CA LEU A 37 -6.81 -5.38 4.19
C LEU A 37 -5.85 -4.17 4.22
N SER A 38 -5.92 -3.35 5.28
CA SER A 38 -5.04 -2.20 5.47
C SER A 38 -3.57 -2.60 5.55
N ASP A 39 -3.24 -3.73 6.18
CA ASP A 39 -1.85 -4.18 6.30
C ASP A 39 -1.30 -4.49 4.91
N TYR A 40 -2.01 -5.27 4.10
CA TYR A 40 -1.60 -5.57 2.73
C TYR A 40 -1.44 -4.31 1.88
N LEU A 41 -2.31 -3.32 2.07
CA LEU A 41 -2.27 -2.05 1.35
C LEU A 41 -1.05 -1.20 1.75
N ILE A 42 -0.70 -1.17 3.03
CA ILE A 42 0.51 -0.51 3.54
C ILE A 42 1.76 -1.21 3.02
N GLY A 43 1.81 -2.54 3.13
CA GLY A 43 2.95 -3.35 2.67
C GLY A 43 3.22 -3.17 1.17
N ASP A 44 2.17 -3.15 0.36
CA ASP A 44 2.27 -2.93 -1.09
C ASP A 44 2.77 -1.55 -1.46
N ARG A 45 2.30 -0.53 -0.76
CA ARG A 45 2.72 0.84 -0.99
C ARG A 45 4.17 1.06 -0.56
N ALA A 46 4.58 0.44 0.55
CA ALA A 46 5.96 0.45 1.01
C ALA A 46 6.88 -0.24 0.00
N GLU A 47 6.53 -1.44 -0.47
CA GLU A 47 7.27 -2.18 -1.50
C GLU A 47 7.45 -1.36 -2.78
N ARG A 48 6.37 -0.75 -3.30
CA ARG A 48 6.42 0.13 -4.48
C ARG A 48 7.28 1.38 -4.28
N SER A 49 7.43 1.83 -3.03
CA SER A 49 8.29 2.95 -2.67
C SER A 49 9.76 2.54 -2.53
N GLY A 50 10.10 1.27 -2.80
CA GLY A 50 11.46 0.73 -2.68
C GLY A 50 11.83 0.27 -1.27
N THR A 51 10.87 0.22 -0.35
CA THR A 51 11.10 -0.25 1.02
C THR A 51 11.30 -1.77 1.03
N ARG A 52 12.35 -2.23 1.72
CA ARG A 52 12.68 -3.65 1.84
C ARG A 52 11.71 -4.43 2.75
N THR A 53 11.26 -3.84 3.85
CA THR A 53 10.34 -4.46 4.81
C THR A 53 9.56 -3.40 5.59
N THR A 54 8.34 -3.73 5.99
CA THR A 54 7.51 -2.88 6.87
C THR A 54 7.58 -3.41 8.29
N TYR A 55 8.01 -2.58 9.25
CA TYR A 55 8.01 -2.95 10.65
C TYR A 55 6.61 -2.88 11.24
N THR A 56 6.21 -3.90 12.00
CA THR A 56 4.89 -3.98 12.62
C THR A 56 4.96 -4.62 14.01
N PHE A 57 3.97 -4.35 14.85
CA PHE A 57 3.75 -5.05 16.12
C PHE A 57 2.66 -6.12 16.01
N ASP A 58 2.01 -6.23 14.84
CA ASP A 58 0.97 -7.23 14.63
C ASP A 58 1.58 -8.62 14.42
N ARG A 59 1.28 -9.52 15.35
CA ARG A 59 1.76 -10.89 15.35
C ARG A 59 1.15 -11.73 14.22
N ALA A 60 0.01 -11.33 13.67
CA ALA A 60 -0.61 -12.03 12.54
C ALA A 60 0.26 -11.96 11.27
N LEU A 61 1.17 -10.98 11.19
CA LEU A 61 2.04 -10.75 10.04
C LEU A 61 3.44 -11.35 10.17
N ARG A 62 3.73 -12.09 11.26
CA ARG A 62 5.08 -12.58 11.58
C ARG A 62 5.73 -13.42 10.47
N ASP A 63 4.93 -14.18 9.71
CA ASP A 63 5.39 -15.10 8.68
C ASP A 63 5.24 -14.50 7.26
N ASN A 64 4.84 -13.22 7.17
CA ASN A 64 4.71 -12.51 5.91
C ASN A 64 6.04 -11.84 5.54
N GLU A 65 6.61 -12.21 4.40
CA GLU A 65 7.89 -11.71 3.87
C GLU A 65 7.99 -10.18 3.73
N ARG A 66 6.85 -9.48 3.66
CA ARG A 66 6.81 -8.01 3.55
C ARG A 66 6.88 -7.29 4.89
N PHE A 67 6.81 -8.04 5.99
CA PHE A 67 6.75 -7.50 7.34
C PHE A 67 7.88 -8.01 8.21
N THR A 68 8.29 -7.17 9.16
CA THR A 68 9.21 -7.55 10.22
C THR A 68 8.56 -7.22 11.55
N LEU A 69 8.27 -8.27 12.33
CA LEU A 69 7.74 -8.13 13.68
C LEU A 69 8.81 -7.54 14.60
N LEU A 70 8.44 -6.51 15.36
CA LEU A 70 9.26 -5.89 16.41
C LEU A 70 9.03 -6.52 17.78
#